data_AF-A0A378KI93-F1
#
_entry.id   AF-A0A378KI93-F1
#
_cell.length_a   1.000
_cell.length_b   1.000
_cell.length_c   1.000
_cell.angle_alpha   90.00
_cell.angle_beta   90.00
_cell.angle_gamma   90.00
#
_symmetry.space_group_name_H-M   'P 1'
#
loop_
_entity.id
_entity.type
_entity.pdbx_description
1 polymer ?
#
loop_
_entity_poly.entity_id
_entity_poly.type
_entity_poly.pdbx_seq_one_letter_code
_entity_poly.pdbx_strand_id
1 'polypeptide(L)'
;MIKPLEKNTARPQLEALLDYARDGDVIIVHSMDRLARNLDDLRRLVTHLTSQQIKIEFLKEGLTFTGEDSPMSTLLLSVMGAFAEFERSLIKERQMEGIALAKKTGCLQRT
;
A
#
# COMPACT_ATOMS: atom_id res chain seq x y z
N MET A 1 -23.43 -4.20 19.95
CA MET A 1 -22.26 -5.03 19.59
C MET A 1 -21.97 -4.79 18.11
N ILE A 2 -21.10 -3.84 17.78
CA ILE A 2 -20.71 -3.60 16.38
C ILE A 2 -19.62 -4.62 16.06
N LYS A 3 -19.99 -5.67 15.32
CA LYS A 3 -19.06 -6.67 14.80
C LYS A 3 -18.12 -5.92 13.83
N PRO A 4 -16.79 -5.89 14.03
CA PRO A 4 -15.89 -5.27 13.06
C PRO A 4 -16.08 -6.01 11.74
N LEU A 5 -16.30 -5.26 10.65
CA LEU A 5 -16.24 -5.82 9.30
C LEU A 5 -14.87 -6.50 9.18
N GLU A 6 -14.84 -7.82 9.03
CA GLU A 6 -13.60 -8.55 8.77
C GLU A 6 -12.97 -7.92 7.52
N LYS A 7 -11.87 -7.18 7.71
CA LYS A 7 -11.03 -6.75 6.60
C LYS A 7 -10.53 -8.03 5.97
N ASN A 8 -11.11 -8.41 4.83
CA ASN A 8 -10.66 -9.53 4.04
C ASN A 8 -9.23 -9.23 3.58
N THR A 9 -8.25 -9.66 4.39
CA THR A 9 -6.84 -9.29 4.27
C THR A 9 -6.12 -10.27 3.34
N ALA A 10 -6.65 -11.49 3.21
CA ALA A 10 -6.15 -12.50 2.29
C ALA A 10 -6.29 -12.03 0.84
N ARG A 11 -5.21 -12.19 0.05
CA ARG A 11 -5.18 -11.86 -1.38
C ARG A 11 -4.71 -13.10 -2.14
N PRO A 12 -5.49 -14.21 -2.16
CA PRO A 12 -5.00 -15.50 -2.61
C PRO A 12 -4.51 -15.49 -4.06
N GLN A 13 -5.10 -14.66 -4.93
CA GLN A 13 -4.64 -14.52 -6.31
C GLN A 13 -3.34 -13.72 -6.43
N LEU A 14 -3.13 -12.72 -5.57
CA LEU A 14 -1.85 -12.01 -5.53
C LEU A 14 -0.77 -12.92 -4.95
N GLU A 15 -1.06 -13.63 -3.87
CA GLU A 15 -0.15 -14.60 -3.26
C GLU A 15 0.27 -15.68 -4.27
N ALA A 16 -0.69 -16.26 -5.00
CA ALA A 16 -0.39 -17.20 -6.07
C ALA A 16 0.47 -16.60 -7.19
N LEU A 17 0.26 -15.33 -7.55
CA LEU A 17 1.09 -14.63 -8.53
C LEU A 17 2.52 -14.42 -8.02
N LEU A 18 2.68 -14.04 -6.75
CA LEU A 18 3.99 -13.87 -6.11
C LEU A 18 4.75 -15.21 -6.04
N ASP A 19 4.07 -16.31 -5.74
CA ASP A 19 4.66 -17.65 -5.72
C ASP A 19 5.03 -18.17 -7.13
N TYR A 20 4.28 -17.76 -8.15
CA TYR A 20 4.50 -18.16 -9.53
C TYR A 20 5.63 -17.37 -10.22
N ALA A 21 5.72 -16.07 -9.96
CA ALA A 21 6.65 -15.18 -10.64
C ALA A 21 8.11 -15.57 -10.41
N ARG A 22 8.95 -15.31 -11.42
CA ARG A 22 10.38 -15.64 -11.45
C ARG A 22 11.20 -14.42 -11.84
N ASP A 23 12.49 -14.49 -11.54
CA ASP A 23 13.48 -13.49 -11.98
C ASP A 23 13.37 -13.24 -13.50
N GLY A 24 13.35 -11.96 -13.90
CA GLY A 24 13.23 -11.54 -15.28
C GLY A 24 11.80 -11.44 -15.83
N ASP A 25 10.78 -11.88 -15.07
CA ASP A 25 9.38 -11.75 -15.48
C ASP A 25 8.91 -10.29 -15.56
N VAL A 26 7.84 -10.07 -16.33
CA VAL A 26 7.12 -8.79 -16.41
C VAL A 26 5.67 -8.99 -15.96
N ILE A 27 5.30 -8.35 -14.86
CA ILE A 27 3.92 -8.29 -14.37
C ILE A 27 3.24 -7.07 -14.98
N ILE A 28 2.30 -7.30 -15.87
CA ILE A 28 1.49 -6.23 -16.47
C ILE A 28 0.22 -6.05 -15.65
N VAL A 29 -0.01 -4.84 -15.17
CA VAL A 29 -1.17 -4.44 -14.39
C VAL A 29 -1.89 -3.32 -15.11
N HIS A 30 -3.22 -3.38 -15.15
CA HIS A 30 -4.00 -2.32 -15.76
C HIS A 30 -3.81 -0.96 -15.07
N SER A 31 -3.87 -0.89 -13.74
CA SER A 31 -3.67 0.35 -12.98
C SER A 31 -3.23 0.11 -11.55
N MET A 32 -2.62 1.12 -10.92
CA MET A 32 -2.09 1.03 -9.54
C MET A 32 -3.16 0.66 -8.50
N ASP A 33 -4.36 1.22 -8.60
CA ASP A 33 -5.49 0.96 -7.69
C ASP A 33 -6.00 -0.49 -7.74
N ARG A 34 -5.67 -1.24 -8.79
CA ARG A 34 -5.98 -2.66 -8.91
C ARG A 34 -4.93 -3.56 -8.25
N LEU A 35 -3.69 -3.09 -8.16
CA LEU A 35 -2.61 -3.84 -7.50
C LEU A 35 -2.59 -3.60 -6.00
N ALA A 36 -2.94 -2.42 -5.52
CA ALA A 36 -2.70 -2.04 -4.12
C ALA A 36 -3.87 -1.30 -3.50
N ARG A 37 -4.05 -1.49 -2.19
CA ARG A 37 -5.15 -0.88 -1.42
C ARG A 37 -4.85 0.55 -0.95
N ASN A 38 -3.59 0.94 -0.96
CA ASN A 38 -3.09 2.26 -0.64
C ASN A 38 -1.64 2.41 -1.14
N LEU A 39 -1.07 3.60 -1.01
CA LEU A 39 0.29 3.89 -1.48
C LEU A 39 1.38 3.12 -0.73
N ASP A 40 1.19 2.80 0.56
CA ASP A 40 2.17 1.99 1.30
C ASP A 40 2.21 0.55 0.80
N ASP A 41 1.04 -0.05 0.59
CA ASP A 41 0.87 -1.39 0.03
C ASP A 41 1.49 -1.44 -1.38
N LEU A 42 1.23 -0.42 -2.20
CA LEU A 42 1.81 -0.30 -3.54
C LEU A 42 3.33 -0.24 -3.49
N ARG A 43 3.88 0.66 -2.67
CA ARG A 43 5.33 0.82 -2.50
C ARG A 43 5.97 -0.51 -2.08
N ARG A 44 5.40 -1.20 -1.08
CA ARG A 44 5.89 -2.50 -0.60
C ARG A 44 5.89 -3.55 -1.70
N LEU A 45 4.78 -3.68 -2.44
CA LEU A 45 4.67 -4.67 -3.53
C LEU A 45 5.66 -4.40 -4.64
N VAL A 46 5.75 -3.14 -5.10
CA VAL A 46 6.70 -2.74 -6.15
C VAL A 46 8.13 -3.03 -5.70
N THR A 47 8.54 -2.56 -4.51
CA THR A 47 9.90 -2.81 -3.98
C THR A 47 10.20 -4.30 -3.85
N HIS A 48 9.25 -5.10 -3.35
CA HIS A 48 9.43 -6.54 -3.18
C HIS A 48 9.65 -7.27 -4.51
N LEU A 49 8.86 -6.94 -5.53
CA LEU A 49 8.96 -7.53 -6.86
C LEU A 49 10.24 -7.08 -7.57
N THR A 50 10.55 -5.78 -7.55
CA THR A 50 11.75 -5.26 -8.20
C THR A 50 13.04 -5.76 -7.53
N SER A 51 13.03 -6.04 -6.22
CA SER A 51 14.18 -6.66 -5.54
C SER A 51 14.48 -8.08 -6.03
N GLN A 52 13.51 -8.74 -6.67
CA GLN A 52 13.62 -10.05 -7.29
C GLN A 52 13.83 -9.95 -8.81
N GLN A 53 14.24 -8.79 -9.32
CA GLN A 53 14.41 -8.49 -10.75
C GLN A 53 13.13 -8.67 -11.59
N ILE A 54 11.96 -8.63 -10.94
CA ILE A 54 10.67 -8.69 -11.63
C ILE A 54 10.27 -7.27 -12.00
N LYS A 55 9.93 -7.07 -13.28
CA LYS A 55 9.46 -5.79 -13.80
C LYS A 55 7.95 -5.66 -13.61
N ILE A 56 7.47 -4.46 -13.32
CA ILE A 56 6.04 -4.16 -13.23
C ILE A 56 5.70 -3.03 -14.20
N GLU A 57 4.66 -3.23 -14.99
CA GLU A 57 4.12 -2.22 -15.90
C GLU A 57 2.68 -1.86 -15.54
N PHE A 58 2.40 -0.56 -15.41
CA PHE A 58 1.06 -0.02 -15.20
C PHE A 58 0.57 0.64 -16.47
N LEU A 59 -0.41 0.01 -17.14
CA LEU A 59 -0.90 0.45 -18.45
C LEU A 59 -1.56 1.82 -18.41
N LYS A 60 -2.43 2.06 -17.41
CA LYS A 60 -3.19 3.30 -17.29
C LYS A 60 -2.29 4.48 -16.93
N GLU A 61 -1.31 4.28 -16.07
CA GLU A 61 -0.39 5.33 -15.64
C GLU A 61 0.81 5.50 -16.58
N GLY A 62 1.06 4.54 -17.48
CA GLY A 62 2.21 4.56 -18.38
C GLY A 62 3.55 4.44 -17.64
N LEU A 63 3.57 3.67 -16.55
CA LEU A 63 4.72 3.59 -15.64
C LEU A 63 5.29 2.18 -15.59
N THR A 64 6.62 2.11 -15.62
CA THR A 64 7.37 0.86 -15.51
C THR A 64 8.37 0.94 -14.37
N PHE A 65 8.41 -0.12 -13.56
CA PHE A 65 9.34 -0.29 -12.45
C PHE A 65 10.16 -1.55 -12.70
N THR A 66 11.47 -1.41 -12.88
CA THR A 66 12.36 -2.52 -13.25
C THR A 66 13.34 -2.92 -12.14
N GLY A 67 13.45 -2.11 -11.07
CA GLY A 67 14.50 -2.30 -10.05
C GLY A 67 15.87 -1.77 -10.48
N GLU A 68 16.05 -1.45 -11.77
CA GLU A 68 17.17 -0.65 -12.22
C GLU A 68 16.95 0.81 -11.82
N ASP A 69 18.01 1.47 -11.39
CA ASP A 69 18.03 2.85 -10.84
C ASP A 69 17.67 3.91 -11.90
N SER A 70 16.44 3.87 -12.43
CA SER A 70 15.84 5.02 -13.07
C SER A 70 15.60 6.07 -11.98
N PRO A 71 16.26 7.23 -12.02
CA PRO A 71 16.07 8.28 -11.01
C PRO A 71 14.60 8.69 -10.87
N MET A 72 13.83 8.56 -11.95
CA MET A 72 12.39 8.85 -11.97
C MET A 72 11.58 7.81 -11.18
N SER A 73 11.89 6.51 -11.34
CA SER A 73 11.19 5.44 -10.61
C SER A 73 11.47 5.55 -9.10
N THR A 74 12.72 5.88 -8.73
CA THR A 74 13.12 6.13 -7.34
C THR A 74 12.44 7.37 -6.76
N LEU A 75 12.39 8.48 -7.51
CA LEU A 75 11.67 9.69 -7.11
C LEU A 75 10.19 9.38 -6.87
N LEU A 76 9.53 8.68 -7.80
CA LEU A 76 8.12 8.38 -7.71
C LEU A 76 7.80 7.49 -6.50
N LEU A 77 8.60 6.44 -6.27
CA LEU A 77 8.45 5.59 -5.08
C LEU A 77 8.66 6.37 -3.78
N SER A 78 9.59 7.32 -3.77
CA SER A 78 9.85 8.19 -2.62
C SER A 78 8.66 9.12 -2.34
N VAL A 79 8.08 9.73 -3.38
CA VAL A 79 6.88 10.56 -3.27
C VAL A 79 5.69 9.74 -2.76
N MET A 80 5.48 8.52 -3.28
CA MET A 80 4.45 7.61 -2.78
C MET A 80 4.64 7.27 -1.30
N GLY A 81 5.87 7.01 -0.87
CA GLY A 81 6.21 6.76 0.54
C GLY A 81 5.86 7.95 1.43
N ALA A 82 6.25 9.16 1.03
CA ALA A 82 5.97 10.39 1.77
C ALA A 82 4.45 10.65 1.91
N PHE A 83 3.68 10.45 0.83
CA PHE A 83 2.23 10.56 0.88
C PHE A 83 1.59 9.51 1.81
N ALA A 84 2.07 8.27 1.79
CA ALA A 84 1.55 7.22 2.66
C ALA A 84 1.83 7.48 4.15
N GLU A 85 2.96 8.13 4.48
CA GLU A 85 3.25 8.58 5.84
C GLU A 85 2.36 9.75 6.25
N PHE A 86 2.15 10.71 5.35
CA PHE A 86 1.24 11.84 5.55
C PHE A 86 -0.21 11.39 5.80
N GLU A 87 -0.75 10.46 5.00
CA GLU A 87 -2.10 9.93 5.25
C GLU A 87 -2.21 9.22 6.62
N ARG A 88 -1.17 8.47 7.00
CA ARG A 88 -1.12 7.79 8.30
C ARG A 88 -1.06 8.76 9.47
N SER A 89 -0.35 9.89 9.34
CA SER A 89 -0.32 10.91 10.39
C SER A 89 -1.69 11.55 10.57
N LEU A 90 -2.38 11.89 9.48
CA LEU A 90 -3.74 12.46 9.52
C LEU A 90 -4.76 11.49 10.15
N ILE A 91 -4.68 10.19 9.84
CA ILE A 91 -5.58 9.20 10.46
C ILE A 91 -5.34 9.13 11.97
N LYS A 92 -4.08 9.12 12.42
CA LYS A 92 -3.74 9.11 13.84
C LYS A 92 -4.22 10.36 14.56
N GLU A 93 -4.06 11.52 13.96
CA GLU A 93 -4.54 12.80 14.51
C GLU A 93 -6.04 12.77 14.77
N ARG A 94 -6.84 12.41 13.76
CA ARG A 94 -8.30 12.28 13.90
C ARG A 94 -8.71 11.23 14.93
N GLN A 95 -7.96 10.13 15.02
CA GLN A 95 -8.21 9.11 16.04
C GLN A 95 -7.98 9.67 17.45
N MET A 96 -6.91 10.44 17.67
CA MET A 96 -6.63 11.08 18.94
C MET A 96 -7.70 12.10 19.32
N GLU A 97 -8.17 12.91 18.37
CA GLU A 97 -9.28 13.86 18.57
C GLU A 97 -10.56 13.13 18.97
N GLY A 98 -10.92 12.05 18.26
CA GLY A 98 -12.08 11.22 18.58
C GLY A 98 -11.99 10.58 19.97
N ILE A 99 -10.81 10.09 20.35
CA ILE A 99 -10.55 9.56 21.70
C ILE A 99 -10.70 10.66 22.76
N ALA A 100 -10.16 11.85 22.50
CA ALA A 100 -10.27 12.98 23.43
C ALA A 100 -11.73 13.40 23.63
N LEU A 101 -12.53 13.42 22.56
CA LEU A 101 -13.95 13.69 22.63
C LEU A 101 -14.71 12.60 23.40
N ALA A 102 -14.44 11.32 23.11
CA ALA A 102 -15.08 10.19 23.78
C ALA A 102 -14.76 10.11 25.28
N LYS A 103 -13.55 10.54 25.69
CA LYS A 103 -13.18 10.69 27.11
C LYS A 103 -13.96 11.83 27.76
N LYS A 104 -14.10 12.98 27.09
CA LYS A 104 -14.89 14.13 27.60
C LYS A 104 -16.37 13.80 27.76
N THR A 105 -16.94 13.03 26.84
CA THR A 105 -18.36 12.63 26.88
C THR A 105 -18.62 11.40 27.76
N GLY A 106 -17.59 10.86 28.43
CA GLY A 106 -17.72 9.73 29.35
C GLY A 106 -17.93 8.36 28.68
N CYS A 107 -17.91 8.30 27.34
CA CYS A 107 -18.17 7.08 26.57
C CYS A 107 -16.93 6.16 26.47
N LEU A 108 -15.74 6.67 26.80
CA LEU A 108 -14.49 5.90 26.83
C LEU A 108 -13.78 6.06 28.19
N GLN A 109 -13.91 5.06 29.06
CA GLN A 109 -13.17 4.95 30.33
C GLN A 109 -12.12 3.85 30.23
N ARG A 110 -10.91 4.12 30.73
CA ARG A 110 -9.80 3.15 30.76
C ARG A 110 -10.00 2.25 31.98
N THR A 111 -10.16 0.94 31.78
CA THR A 111 -10.06 -0.07 32.86
C THR A 111 -8.59 -0.37 33.13
#